data_AF-A0A150P0G0-F1
#
_entry.id   AF-A0A150P0G0-F1
#
_cell.length_a   1.000
_cell.length_b   1.000
_cell.length_c   1.000
_cell.angle_alpha   90.00
_cell.angle_beta   90.00
_cell.angle_gamma   90.00
#
_symmetry.space_group_name_H-M   'P 1'
#
loop_
_entity.id
_entity.type
_entity.pdbx_description
1 polymer ?
#
loop_
_entity_poly.entity_id
_entity_poly.type
_entity_poly.pdbx_seq_one_letter_code
_entity_poly.pdbx_strand_id
1 'polypeptide(L)'
;MIERAGAAVPALPNAAAAPGQRGDALASCARPSIGRLGWNSYQVCGVIGYLVALTLVMALAARAGIGPAGRLALAVAPPAAFLLLARCTSLVFGGERIVFYESALAACGAAVLGLWAVGADVRAGTDLAVLGVGTFLCFGRVGCFRVACCHGRPARWGVRYGEAHARAGLSPRWVGPVLFPIQLVDGALSGALVLAGVACLLGGAPALAPTALYVCGYGLGRFAIEFARGDDARAYALGVSEAQWTALGTSWAAAALRPAAATVAAAAALTIAVLALVVARRKGLLASLWLTQARHLVEVESAFRRLRSGEAKGVVSTGEGLCVSMQPLEGASPLLDFILSRPGGRRPLSPRTARRIAAHLGRGWTVRAVLPGRTPGLIHVVVDG
;
A
#
# COMPACT_ATOMS: atom_id res chain seq x y z
N MET A 1 -9.63 60.33 -27.52
CA MET A 1 -9.23 61.08 -26.32
C MET A 1 -10.06 60.51 -25.18
N ILE A 2 -9.43 59.78 -24.24
CA ILE A 2 -9.87 59.62 -22.82
C ILE A 2 -11.21 58.88 -22.58
N GLU A 3 -11.44 57.94 -21.67
CA GLU A 3 -10.68 57.12 -20.73
C GLU A 3 -11.70 56.17 -20.04
N ARG A 4 -11.15 55.18 -19.32
CA ARG A 4 -11.74 54.02 -18.62
C ARG A 4 -12.88 54.30 -17.62
N ALA A 5 -13.78 53.32 -17.49
CA ALA A 5 -14.22 52.69 -16.22
C ALA A 5 -14.93 51.37 -16.58
N GLY A 6 -14.52 50.16 -16.17
CA GLY A 6 -13.77 49.78 -14.98
C GLY A 6 -14.66 49.17 -13.89
N ALA A 7 -15.71 48.41 -14.22
CA ALA A 7 -16.46 47.64 -13.24
C ALA A 7 -15.82 46.25 -13.05
N ALA A 8 -15.12 46.10 -11.93
CA ALA A 8 -14.44 44.89 -11.51
C ALA A 8 -15.42 43.74 -11.28
N VAL A 9 -15.28 42.67 -12.06
CA VAL A 9 -15.79 41.34 -11.70
C VAL A 9 -14.88 40.82 -10.58
N PRO A 10 -15.42 40.36 -9.44
CA PRO A 10 -14.58 39.89 -8.34
C PRO A 10 -13.74 38.71 -8.82
N ALA A 11 -12.42 38.86 -8.66
CA ALA A 11 -11.46 37.81 -8.91
C ALA A 11 -11.83 36.58 -8.08
N LEU A 12 -12.19 35.49 -8.76
CA LEU A 12 -12.23 34.17 -8.14
C LEU A 12 -10.82 33.90 -7.59
N PRO A 13 -10.68 33.58 -6.30
CA PRO A 13 -9.37 33.40 -5.70
C PRO A 13 -8.63 32.28 -6.43
N ASN A 14 -7.35 32.54 -6.70
CA ASN A 14 -6.35 31.57 -7.14
C ASN A 14 -6.69 30.19 -6.57
N ALA A 15 -6.91 29.21 -7.44
CA ALA A 15 -6.94 27.80 -7.06
C ALA A 15 -5.52 27.31 -6.71
N ALA A 16 -4.88 27.99 -5.75
CA ALA A 16 -4.02 27.32 -4.81
C ALA A 16 -4.93 26.35 -4.06
N ALA A 17 -4.67 25.05 -4.23
CA ALA A 17 -5.42 23.99 -3.58
C ALA A 17 -5.63 24.32 -2.10
N ALA A 18 -6.89 24.51 -1.72
CA ALA A 18 -7.27 24.69 -0.32
C ALA A 18 -6.74 23.50 0.49
N PRO A 19 -6.05 23.72 1.61
CA PRO A 19 -5.61 22.64 2.48
C PRO A 19 -6.85 22.05 3.16
N GLY A 20 -7.44 21.01 2.54
CA GLY A 20 -8.64 20.35 3.05
C GLY A 20 -9.21 19.26 2.14
N GLN A 21 -9.03 19.33 0.81
CA GLN A 21 -9.62 18.37 -0.13
C GLN A 21 -8.72 17.16 -0.48
N ARG A 22 -7.60 16.95 0.23
CA ARG A 22 -6.80 15.71 0.13
C ARG A 22 -7.30 14.58 1.07
N GLY A 23 -8.36 14.81 1.85
CA GLY A 23 -8.83 13.89 2.89
C GLY A 23 -9.69 12.72 2.41
N ASP A 24 -10.46 12.86 1.33
CA ASP A 24 -11.58 11.93 1.09
C ASP A 24 -11.18 10.61 0.42
N ALA A 25 -10.01 10.53 -0.22
CA ALA A 25 -9.56 9.31 -0.91
C ALA A 25 -8.86 8.30 0.01
N LEU A 26 -8.50 8.69 1.25
CA LEU A 26 -7.69 7.86 2.15
C LEU A 26 -8.46 7.32 3.37
N ALA A 27 -9.75 7.65 3.50
CA ALA A 27 -10.53 7.45 4.73
C ALA A 27 -11.64 6.39 4.67
N SER A 28 -11.88 5.72 3.54
CA SER A 28 -12.92 4.68 3.45
C SER A 28 -12.33 3.29 3.24
N CYS A 29 -11.97 2.63 4.34
CA CYS A 29 -11.90 1.18 4.28
C CYS A 29 -13.29 0.65 3.91
N ALA A 30 -13.34 -0.13 2.83
CA ALA A 30 -14.55 -0.79 2.40
C ALA A 30 -15.20 -1.59 3.54
N ARG A 31 -16.51 -1.38 3.75
CA ARG A 31 -17.32 -2.00 4.82
C ARG A 31 -18.39 -2.99 4.29
N PRO A 32 -18.04 -4.04 3.54
CA PRO A 32 -19.01 -5.06 3.20
C PRO A 32 -19.43 -5.84 4.45
N SER A 33 -20.73 -6.16 4.53
CA SER A 33 -21.34 -6.86 5.66
C SER A 33 -21.34 -8.38 5.49
N ILE A 34 -21.27 -9.13 6.59
CA ILE A 34 -21.48 -10.58 6.69
C ILE A 34 -22.83 -10.85 7.34
N GLY A 35 -23.57 -11.78 6.74
CA GLY A 35 -24.81 -12.32 7.30
C GLY A 35 -25.99 -11.36 7.22
N ARG A 36 -27.17 -11.85 7.63
CA ARG A 36 -28.42 -11.07 7.62
C ARG A 36 -28.42 -9.89 8.59
N LEU A 37 -27.49 -9.88 9.55
CA LEU A 37 -27.34 -8.86 10.60
C LEU A 37 -26.44 -7.69 10.22
N GLY A 38 -25.83 -7.68 9.02
CA GLY A 38 -25.09 -6.51 8.54
C GLY A 38 -23.70 -6.29 9.15
N TRP A 39 -23.10 -7.28 9.82
CA TRP A 39 -21.83 -7.10 10.53
C TRP A 39 -20.65 -6.82 9.61
N ASN A 40 -19.82 -5.82 9.91
CA ASN A 40 -18.68 -5.47 9.07
C ASN A 40 -17.67 -6.64 9.00
N SER A 41 -17.42 -7.16 7.79
CA SER A 41 -16.53 -8.29 7.54
C SER A 41 -15.12 -8.08 8.11
N TYR A 42 -14.63 -6.84 8.03
CA TYR A 42 -13.33 -6.46 8.54
C TYR A 42 -13.27 -6.55 10.07
N GLN A 43 -14.32 -6.09 10.76
CA GLN A 43 -14.42 -6.17 12.22
C GLN A 43 -14.55 -7.60 12.70
N VAL A 44 -15.36 -8.42 12.03
CA VAL A 44 -15.50 -9.85 12.36
C VAL A 44 -14.15 -10.57 12.24
N CYS A 45 -13.44 -10.38 11.12
CA CYS A 45 -12.11 -10.95 10.95
C CYS A 45 -11.09 -10.40 11.96
N GLY A 46 -11.17 -9.12 12.32
CA GLY A 46 -10.33 -8.50 13.34
C GLY A 46 -10.56 -9.09 14.73
N VAL A 47 -11.81 -9.24 15.17
CA VAL A 47 -12.17 -9.84 16.46
C VAL A 47 -11.74 -11.31 16.51
N ILE A 48 -12.03 -12.09 15.47
CA ILE A 48 -11.59 -13.49 15.39
C ILE A 48 -10.06 -13.55 15.46
N GLY A 49 -9.37 -12.72 14.67
CA GLY A 49 -7.91 -12.65 14.67
C GLY A 49 -7.33 -12.31 16.04
N TYR A 50 -7.94 -11.37 16.76
CA TYR A 50 -7.54 -11.01 18.12
C TYR A 50 -7.75 -12.16 19.10
N LEU A 51 -8.90 -12.82 19.08
CA LEU A 51 -9.20 -13.94 19.98
C LEU A 51 -8.25 -15.11 19.75
N VAL A 52 -7.96 -15.44 18.49
CA VAL A 52 -7.00 -16.50 18.13
C VAL A 52 -5.58 -16.11 18.55
N ALA A 53 -5.15 -14.87 18.27
CA ALA A 53 -3.85 -14.37 18.69
C ALA A 53 -3.70 -14.38 20.22
N LEU A 54 -4.72 -13.91 20.95
CA LEU A 54 -4.73 -13.89 22.40
C LEU A 54 -4.63 -15.30 22.96
N THR A 55 -5.42 -16.24 22.44
CA THR A 55 -5.38 -17.65 22.87
C THR A 55 -4.01 -18.26 22.68
N LEU A 56 -3.41 -18.06 21.49
CA LEU A 56 -2.05 -18.53 21.18
C LEU A 56 -1.02 -17.92 22.14
N VAL A 57 -1.03 -16.59 22.29
CA VAL A 57 -0.08 -15.86 23.14
C VAL A 57 -0.22 -16.29 24.60
N MET A 58 -1.43 -16.45 25.12
CA MET A 58 -1.65 -16.88 26.50
C MET A 58 -1.18 -18.31 26.74
N ALA A 59 -1.43 -19.23 25.80
CA ALA A 59 -0.95 -20.61 25.89
C ALA A 59 0.59 -20.67 25.89
N LEU A 60 1.23 -19.95 24.98
CA LEU A 60 2.70 -19.90 24.89
C LEU A 60 3.32 -19.16 26.09
N ALA A 61 2.70 -18.08 26.58
CA ALA A 61 3.15 -17.36 27.77
C ALA A 61 3.09 -18.24 29.03
N ALA A 62 2.02 -19.01 29.20
CA ALA A 62 1.91 -19.97 30.29
C ALA A 62 3.01 -21.03 30.20
N ARG A 63 3.28 -21.56 28.99
CA ARG A 63 4.35 -22.55 28.77
C ARG A 63 5.75 -21.99 28.99
N ALA A 64 5.95 -20.71 28.66
CA ALA A 64 7.21 -20.00 28.88
C ALA A 64 7.41 -19.55 30.34
N GLY A 65 6.48 -19.87 31.25
CA GLY A 65 6.57 -19.50 32.67
C GLY A 65 6.35 -18.01 32.94
N ILE A 66 5.75 -17.26 32.02
CA ILE A 66 5.46 -15.83 32.22
C ILE A 66 4.39 -15.68 33.31
N GLY A 67 4.74 -14.94 34.37
CA GLY A 67 3.86 -14.68 35.50
C GLY A 67 2.53 -13.99 35.13
N PRO A 68 1.53 -13.98 36.02
CA PRO A 68 0.21 -13.42 35.74
C PRO A 68 0.25 -11.95 35.28
N ALA A 69 1.10 -11.12 35.90
CA ALA A 69 1.26 -9.71 35.53
C ALA A 69 1.80 -9.53 34.10
N GLY A 70 2.79 -10.34 33.70
CA GLY A 70 3.31 -10.32 32.34
C GLY A 70 2.29 -10.81 31.30
N ARG A 71 1.49 -11.83 31.65
CA ARG A 71 0.39 -12.30 30.81
C ARG A 71 -0.69 -11.22 30.63
N LEU A 72 -1.05 -10.52 31.70
CA LEU A 72 -1.99 -9.39 31.64
C LEU A 72 -1.43 -8.26 30.76
N ALA A 73 -0.15 -7.92 30.91
CA ALA A 73 0.51 -6.92 30.07
C ALA A 73 0.45 -7.30 28.58
N LEU A 74 0.75 -8.55 28.23
CA LEU A 74 0.64 -9.07 26.87
C LEU A 74 -0.79 -9.08 26.32
N ALA A 75 -1.79 -9.32 27.18
CA ALA A 75 -3.19 -9.35 26.78
C ALA A 75 -3.77 -7.95 26.52
N VAL A 76 -3.31 -6.93 27.26
CA VAL A 76 -3.93 -5.60 27.30
C VAL A 76 -3.13 -4.54 26.55
N ALA A 77 -1.81 -4.47 26.74
CA ALA A 77 -1.02 -3.35 26.22
C ALA A 77 -1.01 -3.29 24.67
N PRO A 78 -0.81 -4.39 23.93
CA PRO A 78 -0.83 -4.36 22.46
C PRO A 78 -2.18 -3.89 21.85
N PRO A 79 -3.35 -4.46 22.21
CA PRO A 79 -4.61 -3.99 21.65
C PRO A 79 -4.98 -2.58 22.12
N ALA A 80 -4.62 -2.19 23.34
CA ALA A 80 -4.82 -0.81 23.80
C ALA A 80 -4.04 0.18 22.94
N ALA A 81 -2.76 -0.09 22.69
CA ALA A 81 -1.92 0.75 21.83
C ALA A 81 -2.45 0.82 20.39
N PHE A 82 -2.91 -0.31 19.84
CA PHE A 82 -3.56 -0.35 18.53
C PHE A 82 -4.80 0.53 18.48
N LEU A 83 -5.71 0.39 19.45
CA LEU A 83 -6.96 1.16 19.49
C LEU A 83 -6.69 2.66 19.70
N LEU A 84 -5.76 3.00 20.59
CA LEU A 84 -5.34 4.39 20.82
C LEU A 84 -4.76 5.00 19.55
N LEU A 85 -3.83 4.31 18.88
CA LEU A 85 -3.25 4.80 17.64
C LEU A 85 -4.31 4.98 16.55
N ALA A 86 -5.19 3.98 16.35
CA ALA A 86 -6.27 4.05 15.38
C ALA A 86 -7.23 5.22 15.67
N ARG A 87 -7.50 5.52 16.95
CA ARG A 87 -8.32 6.68 17.32
C ARG A 87 -7.61 8.01 17.12
N CYS A 88 -6.35 8.11 17.52
CA CYS A 88 -5.55 9.32 17.30
C CYS A 88 -5.42 9.63 15.81
N THR A 89 -5.10 8.65 14.96
CA THR A 89 -5.02 8.86 13.51
C THR A 89 -6.39 9.25 12.94
N SER A 90 -7.47 8.65 13.44
CA SER A 90 -8.82 9.02 13.01
C SER A 90 -9.18 10.48 13.34
N LEU A 91 -8.79 10.97 14.51
CA LEU A 91 -9.03 12.35 14.93
C LEU A 91 -8.20 13.35 14.12
N VAL A 92 -6.95 13.01 13.81
CA VAL A 92 -6.02 13.90 13.08
C VAL A 92 -6.37 13.99 11.59
N PHE A 93 -6.75 12.86 10.97
CA PHE A 93 -6.96 12.78 9.52
C PHE A 93 -8.44 12.80 9.11
N GLY A 94 -9.36 12.97 10.07
CA GLY A 94 -10.80 13.02 9.81
C GLY A 94 -11.42 11.69 9.35
N GLY A 95 -10.71 10.57 9.51
CA GLY A 95 -11.16 9.27 9.03
C GLY A 95 -10.25 8.11 9.43
N GLU A 96 -10.79 6.89 9.37
CA GLU A 96 -10.11 5.68 9.82
C GLU A 96 -8.92 5.34 8.92
N ARG A 97 -7.70 5.58 9.43
CA ARG A 97 -6.44 5.22 8.77
C ARG A 97 -5.68 4.22 9.63
N ILE A 98 -5.64 2.97 9.15
CA ILE A 98 -4.91 1.88 9.80
C ILE A 98 -3.78 1.43 8.88
N VAL A 99 -2.56 1.85 9.20
CA VAL A 99 -1.34 1.37 8.54
C VAL A 99 -0.74 0.25 9.37
N PHE A 100 -0.58 -0.92 8.75
CA PHE A 100 -0.13 -2.13 9.45
C PHE A 100 1.18 -1.92 10.22
N TYR A 101 2.22 -1.41 9.56
CA TYR A 101 3.53 -1.29 10.20
C TYR A 101 3.54 -0.32 11.38
N GLU A 102 2.86 0.82 11.26
CA GLU A 102 2.69 1.80 12.34
C GLU A 102 2.01 1.13 13.56
N SER A 103 0.91 0.41 13.29
CA SER A 103 0.14 -0.33 14.30
C SER A 103 0.93 -1.46 14.95
N ALA A 104 1.68 -2.24 14.15
CA ALA A 104 2.48 -3.35 14.62
C ALA A 104 3.63 -2.89 15.51
N LEU A 105 4.33 -1.82 15.13
CA LEU A 105 5.41 -1.24 15.93
C LEU A 105 4.88 -0.68 17.25
N ALA A 106 3.75 0.03 17.24
CA ALA A 106 3.11 0.52 18.45
C ALA A 106 2.68 -0.62 19.38
N ALA A 107 2.06 -1.67 18.84
CA ALA A 107 1.62 -2.84 19.61
C ALA A 107 2.80 -3.59 20.25
N CYS A 108 3.88 -3.86 19.48
CA CYS A 108 5.08 -4.51 20.01
C CYS A 108 5.81 -3.63 21.03
N GLY A 109 5.93 -2.32 20.78
CA GLY A 109 6.53 -1.37 21.71
C GLY A 109 5.77 -1.30 23.04
N ALA A 110 4.43 -1.25 22.99
CA ALA A 110 3.59 -1.28 24.19
C ALA A 110 3.71 -2.60 24.95
N ALA A 111 3.84 -3.74 24.25
CA ALA A 111 4.11 -5.03 24.88
C ALA A 111 5.42 -5.00 25.67
N VAL A 112 6.50 -4.53 25.04
CA VAL A 112 7.84 -4.42 25.65
C VAL A 112 7.80 -3.53 26.88
N LEU A 113 7.19 -2.35 26.78
CA LEU A 113 7.07 -1.41 27.90
C LEU A 113 6.22 -1.99 29.05
N GLY A 114 5.10 -2.65 28.72
CA GLY A 114 4.23 -3.27 29.71
C GLY A 114 4.92 -4.42 30.45
N LEU A 115 5.66 -5.28 29.74
CA LEU A 115 6.45 -6.36 30.33
C LEU A 115 7.56 -5.82 31.23
N TRP A 116 8.27 -4.79 30.77
CA TRP A 116 9.32 -4.14 31.54
C TRP A 116 8.77 -3.53 32.83
N ALA A 117 7.62 -2.84 32.77
CA ALA A 117 6.99 -2.20 33.92
C ALA A 117 6.56 -3.17 35.03
N VAL A 118 6.30 -4.44 34.68
CA VAL A 118 5.90 -5.49 35.63
C VAL A 118 7.03 -6.46 35.97
N GLY A 119 8.26 -6.19 35.54
CA GLY A 119 9.44 -7.04 35.80
C GLY A 119 9.38 -8.42 35.14
N ALA A 120 8.60 -8.59 34.06
CA ALA A 120 8.51 -9.84 33.33
C ALA A 120 9.65 -10.00 32.30
N ASP A 121 9.85 -11.22 31.79
CA ASP A 121 10.83 -11.48 30.73
C ASP A 121 10.42 -10.77 29.42
N VAL A 122 11.07 -9.63 29.17
CA VAL A 122 10.86 -8.80 27.98
C VAL A 122 11.24 -9.53 26.70
N ARG A 123 12.29 -10.36 26.72
CA ARG A 123 12.79 -11.03 25.50
C ARG A 123 11.81 -12.11 25.06
N ALA A 124 11.43 -12.99 25.97
CA ALA A 124 10.41 -14.01 25.70
C ALA A 124 9.07 -13.36 25.34
N GLY A 125 8.64 -12.32 26.06
CA GLY A 125 7.40 -11.62 25.76
C GLY A 125 7.42 -10.86 24.43
N THR A 126 8.58 -10.40 23.94
CA THR A 126 8.72 -9.81 22.59
C THR A 126 8.42 -10.84 21.51
N ASP A 127 8.94 -12.07 21.64
CA ASP A 127 8.62 -13.17 20.71
C ASP A 127 7.11 -13.42 20.66
N LEU A 128 6.46 -13.45 21.83
CA LEU A 128 5.02 -13.67 21.91
C LEU A 128 4.22 -12.52 21.31
N ALA A 129 4.62 -11.26 21.56
CA ALA A 129 3.96 -10.10 20.97
C ALA A 129 4.04 -10.12 19.44
N VAL A 130 5.21 -10.42 18.87
CA VAL A 130 5.40 -10.50 17.42
C VAL A 130 4.58 -11.63 16.80
N LEU A 131 4.54 -12.81 17.43
CA LEU A 131 3.68 -13.92 16.99
C LEU A 131 2.19 -13.60 17.09
N GLY A 132 1.78 -12.87 18.13
CA GLY A 132 0.40 -12.38 18.29
C GLY A 132 0.02 -11.40 17.18
N VAL A 133 0.86 -10.41 16.90
CA VAL A 133 0.66 -9.44 15.81
C VAL A 133 0.62 -10.13 14.45
N GLY A 134 1.48 -11.12 14.21
CA GLY A 134 1.45 -11.91 12.98
C GLY A 134 0.19 -12.75 12.85
N THR A 135 -0.28 -13.36 13.93
CA THR A 135 -1.54 -14.11 13.93
C THR A 135 -2.70 -13.19 13.60
N PHE A 136 -2.76 -12.02 14.23
CA PHE A 136 -3.77 -11.00 13.93
C PHE A 136 -3.71 -10.55 12.46
N LEU A 137 -2.52 -10.34 11.90
CA LEU A 137 -2.35 -9.96 10.50
C LEU A 137 -2.92 -10.99 9.54
N CYS A 138 -2.71 -12.29 9.79
CA CYS A 138 -3.24 -13.37 8.94
C CYS A 138 -4.76 -13.24 8.75
N PHE A 139 -5.51 -13.08 9.84
CA PHE A 139 -6.97 -12.88 9.79
C PHE A 139 -7.34 -11.49 9.26
N GLY A 140 -6.58 -10.45 9.62
CA GLY A 140 -6.76 -9.10 9.09
C GLY A 140 -6.67 -9.07 7.55
N ARG A 141 -5.80 -9.89 6.95
CA ARG A 141 -5.67 -10.02 5.49
C ARG A 141 -6.85 -10.73 4.83
N VAL A 142 -7.49 -11.67 5.52
CA VAL A 142 -8.79 -12.23 5.08
C VAL A 142 -9.87 -11.15 5.08
N GLY A 143 -9.87 -10.28 6.11
CA GLY A 143 -10.69 -9.08 6.15
C GLY A 143 -10.42 -8.17 4.94
N CYS A 144 -9.15 -7.81 4.70
CA CYS A 144 -8.73 -6.98 3.57
C CYS A 144 -9.19 -7.54 2.22
N PHE A 145 -9.07 -8.86 2.03
CA PHE A 145 -9.53 -9.56 0.84
C PHE A 145 -11.04 -9.40 0.63
N ARG A 146 -11.85 -9.59 1.68
CA ARG A 146 -13.31 -9.45 1.59
C ARG A 146 -13.76 -8.03 1.27
N VAL A 147 -13.01 -7.04 1.72
CA VAL A 147 -13.32 -5.63 1.49
C VAL A 147 -12.63 -5.05 0.26
N ALA A 148 -11.87 -5.85 -0.49
CA ALA A 148 -11.10 -5.37 -1.64
C ALA A 148 -10.05 -4.29 -1.31
N CYS A 149 -9.71 -4.05 -0.05
CA CYS A 149 -8.61 -3.15 0.29
C CYS A 149 -7.28 -3.88 0.15
N CYS A 150 -6.19 -3.13 -0.06
CA CYS A 150 -4.85 -3.69 -0.24
C CYS A 150 -4.76 -4.70 -1.42
N HIS A 151 -5.56 -4.54 -2.46
CA HIS A 151 -5.63 -5.48 -3.58
C HIS A 151 -4.36 -5.49 -4.44
N GLY A 152 -4.18 -6.56 -5.20
CA GLY A 152 -3.09 -6.69 -6.16
C GLY A 152 -3.36 -5.95 -7.47
N ARG A 153 -2.37 -5.99 -8.35
CA ARG A 153 -2.47 -5.45 -9.71
C ARG A 153 -3.43 -6.28 -10.57
N PRO A 154 -3.94 -5.73 -11.68
CA PRO A 154 -4.65 -6.50 -12.68
C PRO A 154 -3.84 -7.72 -13.14
N ALA A 155 -4.50 -8.86 -13.24
CA ALA A 155 -3.89 -10.13 -13.59
C ALA A 155 -4.83 -10.96 -14.47
N ARG A 156 -4.29 -12.02 -15.10
CA ARG A 156 -5.10 -12.94 -15.93
C ARG A 156 -6.02 -13.83 -15.09
N TRP A 157 -5.73 -13.98 -13.81
CA TRP A 157 -6.45 -14.79 -12.85
C TRP A 157 -6.48 -14.09 -11.49
N GLY A 158 -7.48 -14.40 -10.67
CA GLY A 158 -7.69 -13.75 -9.38
C GLY A 158 -9.16 -13.47 -9.12
N VAL A 159 -9.45 -12.33 -8.50
CA VAL A 159 -10.79 -11.98 -8.01
C VAL A 159 -11.32 -10.72 -8.70
N ARG A 160 -12.60 -10.72 -9.04
CA ARG A 160 -13.32 -9.54 -9.55
C ARG A 160 -14.14 -8.94 -8.43
N TYR A 161 -13.91 -7.68 -8.14
CA TYR A 161 -14.73 -6.92 -7.20
C TYR A 161 -15.82 -6.16 -7.96
N GLY A 162 -17.06 -6.25 -7.47
CA GLY A 162 -18.24 -5.61 -8.05
C GLY A 162 -18.64 -4.30 -7.37
N GLU A 163 -19.76 -3.72 -7.83
CA GLU A 163 -20.28 -2.41 -7.38
C GLU A 163 -20.53 -2.31 -5.87
N ALA A 164 -20.83 -3.44 -5.20
CA ALA A 164 -20.95 -3.47 -3.74
C ALA A 164 -19.65 -3.06 -3.04
N HIS A 165 -18.49 -3.40 -3.60
CA HIS A 165 -17.19 -3.00 -3.07
C HIS A 165 -16.91 -1.52 -3.36
N ALA A 166 -17.37 -0.98 -4.49
CA ALA A 166 -17.26 0.45 -4.77
C ALA A 166 -18.06 1.30 -3.79
N ARG A 167 -19.32 0.92 -3.54
CA ARG A 167 -20.14 1.56 -2.48
C ARG A 167 -19.50 1.46 -1.10
N ALA A 168 -18.69 0.43 -0.89
CA ALA A 168 -17.98 0.24 0.35
C ALA A 168 -16.75 1.17 0.46
N GLY A 169 -16.05 1.49 -0.63
CA GLY A 169 -14.85 2.34 -0.64
C GLY A 169 -13.78 1.95 -1.67
N LEU A 170 -14.01 0.90 -2.47
CA LEU A 170 -13.13 0.57 -3.59
C LEU A 170 -13.23 1.63 -4.68
N SER A 171 -12.10 2.15 -5.15
CA SER A 171 -12.10 3.10 -6.27
C SER A 171 -12.81 2.50 -7.50
N PRO A 172 -13.73 3.24 -8.17
CA PRO A 172 -14.49 2.75 -9.32
C PRO A 172 -13.65 2.16 -10.46
N ARG A 173 -12.40 2.61 -10.60
CA ARG A 173 -11.43 2.09 -11.57
C ARG A 173 -11.12 0.60 -11.40
N TRP A 174 -11.25 0.09 -10.18
CA TRP A 174 -10.91 -1.29 -9.82
C TRP A 174 -12.13 -2.23 -9.82
N VAL A 175 -13.30 -1.73 -10.21
CA VAL A 175 -14.52 -2.54 -10.29
C VAL A 175 -14.60 -3.25 -11.64
N GLY A 176 -14.64 -4.58 -11.62
CA GLY A 176 -14.74 -5.41 -12.81
C GLY A 176 -13.44 -6.10 -13.25
N PRO A 177 -12.26 -5.43 -13.30
CA PRO A 177 -11.00 -6.10 -13.60
C PRO A 177 -10.71 -7.27 -12.67
N VAL A 178 -10.02 -8.30 -13.19
CA VAL A 178 -9.49 -9.40 -12.38
C VAL A 178 -8.24 -8.91 -11.66
N LEU A 179 -8.26 -8.91 -10.33
CA LEU A 179 -7.15 -8.46 -9.49
C LEU A 179 -6.48 -9.65 -8.81
N PHE A 180 -5.15 -9.64 -8.77
CA PHE A 180 -4.38 -10.65 -8.04
C PHE A 180 -4.70 -10.56 -6.54
N PRO A 181 -5.04 -11.69 -5.86
CA PRO A 181 -5.45 -11.68 -4.45
C PRO A 181 -4.24 -11.60 -3.51
N ILE A 182 -3.45 -10.53 -3.65
CA ILE A 182 -2.20 -10.32 -2.90
C ILE A 182 -2.42 -10.34 -1.38
N GLN A 183 -3.63 -10.01 -0.92
CA GLN A 183 -3.98 -10.03 0.49
C GLN A 183 -3.83 -11.44 1.08
N LEU A 184 -4.32 -12.46 0.38
CA LEU A 184 -4.24 -13.85 0.85
C LEU A 184 -2.81 -14.37 0.83
N VAL A 185 -2.00 -13.94 -0.13
CA VAL A 185 -0.56 -14.25 -0.18
C VAL A 185 0.17 -13.64 1.02
N ASP A 186 -0.12 -12.37 1.33
CA ASP A 186 0.45 -11.66 2.49
C ASP A 186 0.01 -12.31 3.82
N GLY A 187 -1.26 -12.70 3.93
CA GLY A 187 -1.79 -13.43 5.08
C GLY A 187 -1.17 -14.83 5.24
N ALA A 188 -1.00 -15.57 4.14
CA ALA A 188 -0.38 -16.90 4.15
C ALA A 188 1.11 -16.83 4.53
N LEU A 189 1.85 -15.83 4.03
CA LEU A 189 3.23 -15.57 4.43
C LEU A 189 3.30 -15.32 5.95
N SER A 190 2.45 -14.42 6.46
CA SER A 190 2.39 -14.12 7.89
C SER A 190 2.06 -15.36 8.73
N GLY A 191 1.06 -16.15 8.33
CA GLY A 191 0.69 -17.40 9.00
C GLY A 191 1.82 -18.44 9.00
N ALA A 192 2.49 -18.62 7.87
CA ALA A 192 3.65 -19.53 7.77
C ALA A 192 4.79 -19.11 8.71
N LEU A 193 5.07 -17.81 8.81
CA LEU A 193 6.08 -17.27 9.72
C LEU A 193 5.66 -17.40 11.20
N VAL A 194 4.37 -17.25 11.51
CA VAL A 194 3.86 -17.54 12.86
C VAL A 194 4.09 -19.01 13.20
N LEU A 195 3.69 -19.94 12.34
CA LEU A 195 3.87 -21.38 12.58
C LEU A 195 5.34 -21.74 12.75
N ALA A 196 6.22 -21.19 11.91
CA ALA A 196 7.66 -21.40 12.03
C ALA A 196 8.22 -20.82 13.33
N GLY A 197 7.77 -19.62 13.74
CA GLY A 197 8.20 -19.02 15.00
C GLY A 197 7.68 -19.77 16.24
N VAL A 198 6.46 -20.30 16.19
CA VAL A 198 5.93 -21.21 17.22
C VAL A 198 6.79 -22.48 17.27
N ALA A 199 7.10 -23.09 16.13
CA ALA A 199 7.97 -24.27 16.08
C ALA A 199 9.37 -23.98 16.66
N CYS A 200 9.97 -22.82 16.36
CA CYS A 200 11.22 -22.38 16.97
C CYS A 200 11.11 -22.30 18.50
N LEU A 201 10.06 -21.66 19.02
CA LEU A 201 9.85 -21.52 20.45
C LEU A 201 9.62 -22.89 21.12
N LEU A 202 8.82 -23.76 20.50
CA LEU A 202 8.56 -25.10 21.01
C LEU A 202 9.81 -25.99 21.00
N GLY A 203 10.68 -25.82 20.01
CA GLY A 203 11.97 -26.48 19.88
C GLY A 203 13.08 -25.92 20.77
N GLY A 204 12.78 -24.97 21.66
CA GLY A 204 13.77 -24.41 22.59
C GLY A 204 14.73 -23.41 21.96
N ALA A 205 14.36 -22.76 20.85
CA ALA A 205 15.16 -21.71 20.26
C ALA A 205 15.38 -20.57 21.27
N PRO A 206 16.55 -19.88 21.23
CA PRO A 206 16.84 -18.85 22.22
C PRO A 206 15.91 -17.64 22.02
N ALA A 207 15.63 -16.90 23.09
CA ALA A 207 14.77 -15.73 23.05
C ALA A 207 15.18 -14.73 21.95
N LEU A 208 14.20 -14.08 21.33
CA LEU A 208 14.30 -13.24 20.12
C LEU A 208 14.54 -14.00 18.80
N ALA A 209 14.72 -15.33 18.81
CA ALA A 209 14.83 -16.09 17.56
C ALA A 209 13.51 -16.09 16.75
N PRO A 210 12.33 -16.37 17.34
CA PRO A 210 11.04 -16.21 16.66
C PRO A 210 10.82 -14.79 16.13
N THR A 211 11.15 -13.77 16.92
CA THR A 211 11.08 -12.36 16.51
C THR A 211 11.94 -12.10 15.28
N ALA A 212 13.21 -12.50 15.31
CA ALA A 212 14.14 -12.32 14.20
C ALA A 212 13.66 -13.03 12.93
N LEU A 213 13.21 -14.28 13.06
CA LEU A 213 12.64 -15.06 11.96
C LEU A 213 11.44 -14.35 11.33
N TYR A 214 10.48 -13.95 12.16
CA TYR A 214 9.26 -13.32 11.69
C TYR A 214 9.56 -11.96 11.04
N VAL A 215 10.31 -11.08 11.71
CA VAL A 215 10.55 -9.72 11.24
C VAL A 215 11.38 -9.71 9.95
N CYS A 216 12.46 -10.50 9.87
CA CYS A 216 13.28 -10.58 8.65
C CYS A 216 12.53 -11.30 7.52
N GLY A 217 11.87 -12.44 7.81
CA GLY A 217 11.11 -13.19 6.81
C GLY A 217 9.95 -12.40 6.25
N TYR A 218 9.18 -11.75 7.12
CA TYR A 218 8.08 -10.87 6.71
C TYR A 218 8.61 -9.63 6.01
N GLY A 219 9.72 -9.03 6.46
CA GLY A 219 10.36 -7.91 5.77
C GLY A 219 10.74 -8.23 4.32
N LEU A 220 11.42 -9.36 4.08
CA LEU A 220 11.77 -9.83 2.75
C LEU A 220 10.54 -10.10 1.88
N GLY A 221 9.57 -10.86 2.40
CA GLY A 221 8.36 -11.16 1.66
C GLY A 221 7.50 -9.92 1.39
N ARG A 222 7.36 -9.03 2.36
CA ARG A 222 6.63 -7.77 2.25
C ARG A 222 7.25 -6.83 1.23
N PHE A 223 8.59 -6.80 1.16
CA PHE A 223 9.33 -6.03 0.15
C PHE A 223 9.01 -6.52 -1.26
N ALA A 224 8.97 -7.84 -1.47
CA ALA A 224 8.63 -8.45 -2.75
C ALA A 224 7.14 -8.28 -3.12
N ILE A 225 6.24 -8.50 -2.15
CA ILE A 225 4.78 -8.35 -2.31
C ILE A 225 4.40 -6.95 -2.80
N GLU A 226 5.15 -5.91 -2.42
CA GLU A 226 4.89 -4.53 -2.84
C GLU A 226 4.85 -4.37 -4.38
N PHE A 227 5.66 -5.11 -5.13
CA PHE A 227 5.67 -5.01 -6.59
C PHE A 227 4.39 -5.55 -7.24
N ALA A 228 3.66 -6.42 -6.54
CA ALA A 228 2.41 -7.02 -6.97
C ALA A 228 1.17 -6.26 -6.46
N ARG A 229 1.34 -5.21 -5.65
CA ARG A 229 0.24 -4.38 -5.14
C ARG A 229 -0.31 -3.40 -6.17
N GLY A 230 -1.63 -3.24 -6.14
CA GLY A 230 -2.39 -2.38 -7.05
C GLY A 230 -3.11 -1.22 -6.36
N ASP A 231 -3.08 -1.10 -5.03
CA ASP A 231 -3.65 0.04 -4.32
C ASP A 231 -2.81 1.32 -4.53
N ASP A 232 -3.47 2.48 -4.66
CA ASP A 232 -2.86 3.79 -4.97
C ASP A 232 -2.68 4.71 -3.76
N ALA A 233 -3.14 4.29 -2.58
CA ALA A 233 -3.09 5.06 -1.32
C ALA A 233 -1.69 5.12 -0.66
N ARG A 234 -0.65 4.59 -1.30
CA ARG A 234 0.68 4.40 -0.68
C ARG A 234 1.60 5.60 -0.85
N ALA A 235 2.30 5.95 0.23
CA ALA A 235 3.40 6.89 0.19
C ALA A 235 4.68 6.23 -0.37
N TYR A 236 5.47 7.01 -1.11
CA TYR A 236 6.76 6.59 -1.64
C TYR A 236 7.80 7.68 -1.41
N ALA A 237 9.01 7.26 -1.08
CA ALA A 237 10.20 8.12 -1.01
C ALA A 237 11.29 7.52 -1.90
N LEU A 238 11.92 8.35 -2.74
CA LEU A 238 12.93 7.92 -3.73
C LEU A 238 12.44 6.80 -4.69
N GLY A 239 11.13 6.71 -4.89
CA GLY A 239 10.49 5.67 -5.72
C GLY A 239 10.46 4.27 -5.11
N VAL A 240 10.71 4.18 -3.81
CA VAL A 240 10.55 3.00 -2.96
C VAL A 240 9.38 3.28 -2.00
N SER A 241 8.52 2.29 -1.78
CA SER A 241 7.32 2.48 -0.96
C SER A 241 7.66 2.65 0.52
N GLU A 242 6.77 3.31 1.27
CA GLU A 242 6.83 3.37 2.74
C GLU A 242 6.96 1.97 3.34
N ALA A 243 6.19 0.98 2.87
CA ALA A 243 6.29 -0.39 3.37
C ALA A 243 7.65 -1.07 3.10
N GLN A 244 8.30 -0.77 1.97
CA GLN A 244 9.64 -1.29 1.67
C GLN A 244 10.71 -0.64 2.54
N TRP A 245 10.60 0.67 2.80
CA TRP A 245 11.46 1.37 3.75
C TRP A 245 11.29 0.83 5.17
N THR A 246 10.04 0.62 5.59
CA THR A 246 9.77 0.07 6.92
C THR A 246 10.28 -1.37 7.04
N ALA A 247 10.12 -2.20 6.00
CA ALA A 247 10.70 -3.55 5.96
C ALA A 247 12.23 -3.56 6.11
N LEU A 248 12.92 -2.61 5.48
CA LEU A 248 14.36 -2.41 5.64
C LEU A 248 14.68 -2.01 7.09
N GLY A 249 14.01 -0.99 7.62
CA GLY A 249 14.25 -0.50 8.98
C GLY A 249 14.00 -1.56 10.05
N THR A 250 12.90 -2.30 9.97
CA THR A 250 12.59 -3.38 10.92
C THR A 250 13.57 -4.54 10.80
N SER A 251 14.10 -4.84 9.60
CA SER A 251 15.11 -5.89 9.44
C SER A 251 16.45 -5.51 10.08
N TRP A 252 16.86 -4.24 9.97
CA TRP A 252 18.03 -3.74 10.69
C TRP A 252 17.82 -3.72 12.21
N ALA A 253 16.62 -3.35 12.67
CA ALA A 253 16.28 -3.43 14.10
C ALA A 253 16.34 -4.88 14.61
N ALA A 254 15.84 -5.85 13.84
CA ALA A 254 15.95 -7.27 14.18
C ALA A 254 17.41 -7.75 14.22
N ALA A 255 18.26 -7.31 13.27
CA ALA A 255 19.68 -7.61 13.27
C ALA A 255 20.42 -7.00 14.47
N ALA A 256 20.04 -5.81 14.92
CA ALA A 256 20.58 -5.19 16.12
C ALA A 256 20.13 -5.90 17.41
N LEU A 257 18.85 -6.27 17.51
CA LEU A 257 18.29 -6.97 18.67
C LEU A 257 18.83 -8.41 18.80
N ARG A 258 19.07 -9.08 17.68
CA ARG A 258 19.65 -10.43 17.61
C ARG A 258 20.65 -10.52 16.46
N PRO A 259 21.92 -10.13 16.70
CA PRO A 259 22.97 -10.27 15.71
C PRO A 259 23.19 -11.73 15.35
N ALA A 260 22.89 -12.07 14.09
CA ALA A 260 23.11 -13.39 13.53
C ALA A 260 23.39 -13.25 12.03
N ALA A 261 24.14 -14.19 11.45
CA ALA A 261 24.44 -14.15 10.01
C ALA A 261 23.16 -14.02 9.16
N ALA A 262 22.09 -14.72 9.53
CA ALA A 262 20.81 -14.66 8.83
C ALA A 262 20.12 -13.29 8.93
N THR A 263 20.11 -12.65 10.11
CA THR A 263 19.45 -11.34 10.30
C THR A 263 20.22 -10.23 9.57
N VAL A 264 21.55 -10.27 9.64
CA VAL A 264 22.43 -9.36 8.90
C VAL A 264 22.30 -9.56 7.39
N ALA A 265 22.28 -10.82 6.91
CA ALA A 265 22.11 -11.13 5.50
C ALA A 265 20.76 -10.62 4.95
N ALA A 266 19.67 -10.80 5.70
CA ALA A 266 18.35 -10.28 5.32
C ALA A 266 18.33 -8.75 5.22
N ALA A 267 18.89 -8.06 6.22
CA ALA A 267 18.97 -6.59 6.23
C ALA A 267 19.87 -6.06 5.10
N ALA A 268 21.01 -6.71 4.85
CA ALA A 268 21.91 -6.38 3.75
C ALA A 268 21.24 -6.60 2.38
N ALA A 269 20.53 -7.71 2.19
CA ALA A 269 19.79 -7.99 0.96
C ALA A 269 18.74 -6.91 0.65
N LEU A 270 17.98 -6.48 1.66
CA LEU A 270 17.02 -5.38 1.51
C LEU A 270 17.72 -4.04 1.22
N THR A 271 18.86 -3.77 1.84
CA THR A 271 19.66 -2.57 1.59
C THR A 271 20.11 -2.53 0.12
N ILE A 272 20.67 -3.63 -0.38
CA ILE A 272 21.10 -3.78 -1.77
C ILE A 272 19.91 -3.60 -2.72
N ALA A 273 18.76 -4.22 -2.41
CA ALA A 273 17.56 -4.10 -3.23
C ALA A 273 17.05 -2.64 -3.30
N VAL A 274 17.00 -1.93 -2.17
CA VAL A 274 16.64 -0.51 -2.13
C VAL A 274 17.60 0.34 -2.95
N LEU A 275 18.91 0.18 -2.75
CA LEU A 275 19.92 0.92 -3.51
C LEU A 275 19.81 0.64 -5.00
N ALA A 276 19.61 -0.62 -5.40
CA ALA A 276 19.41 -1.01 -6.78
C ALA A 276 18.16 -0.34 -7.40
N LEU A 277 17.04 -0.28 -6.68
CA LEU A 277 15.83 0.41 -7.13
C LEU A 277 16.04 1.93 -7.27
N VAL A 278 16.71 2.56 -6.32
CA VAL A 278 17.01 4.00 -6.35
C VAL A 278 17.93 4.32 -7.53
N VAL A 279 18.99 3.54 -7.75
CA VAL A 279 19.89 3.70 -8.89
C VAL A 279 19.16 3.45 -10.20
N ALA A 280 18.36 2.38 -10.29
CA ALA A 280 17.58 2.05 -11.48
C ALA A 280 16.61 3.20 -11.83
N ARG A 281 15.91 3.76 -10.84
CA ARG A 281 15.03 4.92 -11.02
C ARG A 281 15.79 6.13 -11.54
N ARG A 282 16.91 6.50 -10.91
CA ARG A 282 17.75 7.65 -11.33
C ARG A 282 18.27 7.50 -12.75
N LYS A 283 18.70 6.30 -13.12
CA LYS A 283 19.17 5.97 -14.48
C LYS A 283 18.02 5.74 -15.49
N GLY A 284 16.76 5.84 -15.05
CA GLY A 284 15.59 5.55 -15.89
C GLY A 284 15.53 4.11 -16.41
N LEU A 285 16.30 3.18 -15.81
CA LEU A 285 16.20 1.74 -16.02
C LEU A 285 14.88 1.25 -15.44
N LEU A 286 14.35 0.12 -15.94
CA LEU A 286 13.09 -0.46 -15.45
C LEU A 286 11.91 0.54 -15.38
N ALA A 287 11.91 1.58 -16.22
CA ALA A 287 10.90 2.65 -16.24
C ALA A 287 9.45 2.14 -16.17
N SER A 288 9.18 1.00 -16.81
CA SER A 288 7.87 0.36 -16.78
C SER A 288 7.39 0.08 -15.35
N LEU A 289 8.26 -0.21 -14.38
CA LEU A 289 7.86 -0.46 -12.99
C LEU A 289 7.15 0.75 -12.41
N TRP A 290 7.76 1.94 -12.44
CA TRP A 290 7.17 3.16 -11.87
C TRP A 290 6.06 3.74 -12.73
N LEU A 291 6.20 3.72 -14.05
CA LEU A 291 5.20 4.29 -14.96
C LEU A 291 3.87 3.50 -14.95
N THR A 292 3.88 2.24 -14.50
CA THR A 292 2.68 1.41 -14.40
C THR A 292 2.23 1.18 -12.96
N GLN A 293 2.83 1.88 -11.98
CA GLN A 293 2.34 1.85 -10.60
C GLN A 293 0.94 2.46 -10.53
N ALA A 294 0.10 1.92 -9.65
CA ALA A 294 -1.29 2.34 -9.48
C ALA A 294 -1.45 3.86 -9.28
N ARG A 295 -0.60 4.47 -8.44
CA ARG A 295 -0.55 5.93 -8.19
C ARG A 295 -0.29 6.74 -9.46
N HIS A 296 0.67 6.30 -10.28
CA HIS A 296 1.05 7.02 -11.48
C HIS A 296 -0.04 6.86 -12.55
N LEU A 297 -0.70 5.71 -12.61
CA LEU A 297 -1.85 5.51 -13.48
C LEU A 297 -3.02 6.45 -13.12
N VAL A 298 -3.29 6.73 -11.83
CA VAL A 298 -4.26 7.76 -11.43
C VAL A 298 -3.84 9.13 -11.96
N GLU A 299 -2.56 9.46 -11.84
CA GLU A 299 -2.02 10.74 -12.31
C GLU A 299 -2.14 10.89 -13.83
N VAL A 300 -1.86 9.83 -14.58
CA VAL A 300 -2.05 9.78 -16.04
C VAL A 300 -3.53 9.96 -16.40
N GLU A 301 -4.44 9.25 -15.75
CA GLU A 301 -5.88 9.43 -15.99
C GLU A 301 -6.36 10.84 -15.63
N SER A 302 -5.83 11.42 -14.55
CA SER A 302 -6.11 12.80 -14.16
C SER A 302 -5.64 13.76 -15.25
N ALA A 303 -4.43 13.58 -15.79
CA ALA A 303 -3.94 14.36 -16.93
C ALA A 303 -4.87 14.22 -18.16
N PHE A 304 -5.33 13.00 -18.45
CA PHE A 304 -6.26 12.76 -19.56
C PHE A 304 -7.58 13.51 -19.37
N ARG A 305 -8.18 13.45 -18.17
CA ARG A 305 -9.42 14.16 -17.84
C ARG A 305 -9.28 15.68 -17.92
N ARG A 306 -8.18 16.22 -17.41
CA ARG A 306 -7.90 17.67 -17.42
C ARG A 306 -7.70 18.21 -18.83
N LEU A 307 -7.01 17.45 -19.68
CA LEU A 307 -6.89 17.78 -21.10
C LEU A 307 -8.25 17.68 -21.81
N ARG A 308 -9.03 16.62 -21.57
CA ARG A 308 -10.36 16.41 -22.19
C ARG A 308 -11.38 17.48 -21.83
N SER A 309 -11.40 17.91 -20.58
CA SER A 309 -12.30 18.97 -20.10
C SER A 309 -11.84 20.39 -20.49
N GLY A 310 -10.62 20.54 -21.01
CA GLY A 310 -10.03 21.84 -21.30
C GLY A 310 -9.50 22.59 -20.07
N GLU A 311 -9.54 21.98 -18.87
CA GLU A 311 -8.95 22.53 -17.64
C GLU A 311 -7.42 22.71 -17.78
N ALA A 312 -6.77 21.84 -18.56
CA ALA A 312 -5.36 21.98 -18.94
C ALA A 312 -5.23 22.09 -20.46
N LYS A 313 -4.31 22.96 -20.91
CA LYS A 313 -3.94 23.11 -22.33
C LYS A 313 -2.46 22.79 -22.53
N GLY A 314 -2.12 22.23 -23.70
CA GLY A 314 -0.74 21.90 -24.04
C GLY A 314 -0.25 20.59 -23.43
N VAL A 315 0.95 20.60 -22.85
CA VAL A 315 1.61 19.40 -22.30
C VAL A 315 1.46 19.38 -20.77
N VAL A 316 0.91 18.29 -20.25
CA VAL A 316 0.82 18.01 -18.81
C VAL A 316 1.90 17.00 -18.43
N SER A 317 2.71 17.33 -17.42
CA SER A 317 3.76 16.45 -16.88
C SER A 317 3.30 15.78 -15.60
N THR A 318 3.67 14.51 -15.44
CA THR A 318 3.42 13.69 -14.25
C THR A 318 4.65 13.65 -13.32
N GLY A 319 4.48 13.20 -12.08
CA GLY A 319 5.53 13.06 -11.07
C GLY A 319 6.58 12.01 -11.41
N GLU A 320 6.29 11.07 -12.32
CA GLU A 320 7.27 10.14 -12.87
C GLU A 320 7.94 10.64 -14.16
N GLY A 321 7.64 11.88 -14.57
CA GLY A 321 8.21 12.57 -15.72
C GLY A 321 7.64 12.11 -17.07
N LEU A 322 6.50 11.42 -17.08
CA LEU A 322 5.72 11.21 -18.31
C LEU A 322 5.02 12.52 -18.68
N CYS A 323 5.15 12.94 -19.92
CA CYS A 323 4.44 14.08 -20.47
C CYS A 323 3.30 13.60 -21.35
N VAL A 324 2.14 14.23 -21.23
CA VAL A 324 0.91 13.91 -21.93
C VAL A 324 0.41 15.18 -22.61
N SER A 325 0.16 15.13 -23.91
CA SER A 325 -0.65 16.12 -24.62
C SER A 325 -1.81 15.43 -25.31
N MET A 326 -2.78 16.20 -25.79
CA MET A 326 -3.93 15.66 -26.49
C MET A 326 -4.26 16.48 -27.72
N GLN A 327 -4.67 15.79 -28.79
CA GLN A 327 -5.19 16.38 -30.01
C GLN A 327 -6.48 15.65 -30.40
N PRO A 328 -7.57 16.37 -30.71
CA PRO A 328 -8.75 15.74 -31.31
C PRO A 328 -8.41 15.24 -32.71
N LEU A 329 -8.88 14.05 -33.06
CA LEU A 329 -8.77 13.51 -34.41
C LEU A 329 -10.06 13.81 -35.17
N GLU A 330 -9.92 14.33 -36.38
CA GLU A 330 -11.03 14.59 -37.29
C GLU A 330 -11.55 13.28 -37.89
N GLY A 331 -12.87 13.04 -37.82
CA GLY A 331 -13.50 11.83 -38.34
C GLY A 331 -14.97 11.66 -37.93
N ALA A 332 -15.62 10.59 -38.41
CA ALA A 332 -17.03 10.30 -38.18
C ALA A 332 -17.39 9.94 -36.72
N SER A 333 -16.40 9.65 -35.87
CA SER A 333 -16.56 9.46 -34.43
C SER A 333 -15.53 10.34 -33.71
N PRO A 334 -15.90 11.02 -32.62
CA PRO A 334 -14.96 11.87 -31.89
C PRO A 334 -13.89 10.95 -31.28
N LEU A 335 -12.69 10.96 -31.85
CA LEU A 335 -11.55 10.25 -31.31
C LEU A 335 -10.57 11.26 -30.71
N LEU A 336 -9.98 10.92 -29.58
CA LEU A 336 -8.95 11.73 -28.93
C LEU A 336 -7.62 10.99 -29.03
N ASP A 337 -6.61 11.68 -29.53
CA ASP A 337 -5.23 11.18 -29.55
C ASP A 337 -4.45 11.77 -28.37
N PHE A 338 -4.13 10.92 -27.40
CA PHE A 338 -3.24 11.27 -26.31
C PHE A 338 -1.81 10.90 -26.67
N ILE A 339 -0.94 11.90 -26.76
CA ILE A 339 0.47 11.75 -27.11
C ILE A 339 1.29 11.65 -25.83
N LEU A 340 1.91 10.50 -25.61
CA LEU A 340 2.75 10.20 -24.46
C LEU A 340 4.23 10.34 -24.82
N SER A 341 4.99 11.00 -23.95
CA SER A 341 6.44 11.19 -24.13
C SER A 341 7.18 11.23 -22.79
N ARG A 342 8.52 11.18 -22.84
CA ARG A 342 9.37 11.26 -21.65
C ARG A 342 10.63 12.10 -21.92
N PRO A 343 10.54 13.44 -21.85
CA PRO A 343 11.64 14.34 -22.20
C PRO A 343 12.77 14.33 -21.16
N GLY A 344 13.97 14.77 -21.56
CA GLY A 344 15.07 15.15 -20.67
C GLY A 344 16.02 14.04 -20.21
N GLY A 345 16.88 13.51 -21.10
CA GLY A 345 18.01 12.62 -20.75
C GLY A 345 17.65 11.24 -20.20
N ARG A 346 16.37 10.96 -19.96
CA ARG A 346 15.84 9.65 -19.61
C ARG A 346 15.67 8.80 -20.86
N ARG A 347 15.73 7.47 -20.71
CA ARG A 347 15.43 6.55 -21.83
C ARG A 347 14.06 6.87 -22.45
N PRO A 348 13.92 6.85 -23.80
CA PRO A 348 12.65 7.08 -24.49
C PRO A 348 11.54 6.15 -23.99
N LEU A 349 10.29 6.60 -24.08
CA LEU A 349 9.14 5.77 -23.74
C LEU A 349 9.04 4.60 -24.72
N SER A 350 9.05 3.38 -24.21
CA SER A 350 8.92 2.20 -25.05
C SER A 350 7.45 1.92 -25.40
N PRO A 351 7.13 1.47 -26.63
CA PRO A 351 5.77 1.10 -27.02
C PRO A 351 5.14 0.05 -26.09
N ARG A 352 5.94 -0.90 -25.59
CA ARG A 352 5.50 -1.91 -24.62
C ARG A 352 5.01 -1.27 -23.31
N THR A 353 5.70 -0.24 -22.82
CA THR A 353 5.31 0.45 -21.59
C THR A 353 4.04 1.27 -21.82
N ALA A 354 3.95 1.99 -22.94
CA ALA A 354 2.74 2.74 -23.30
C ALA A 354 1.51 1.83 -23.44
N ARG A 355 1.64 0.67 -24.08
CA ARG A 355 0.57 -0.34 -24.14
C ARG A 355 0.14 -0.83 -22.76
N ARG A 356 1.11 -1.01 -21.84
CA ARG A 356 0.78 -1.35 -20.44
C ARG A 356 0.02 -0.22 -19.75
N ILE A 357 0.44 1.03 -19.91
CA ILE A 357 -0.28 2.19 -19.35
C ILE A 357 -1.71 2.21 -19.90
N ALA A 358 -1.87 2.15 -21.22
CA ALA A 358 -3.16 2.17 -21.89
C ALA A 358 -4.08 1.02 -21.44
N ALA A 359 -3.54 -0.20 -21.29
CA ALA A 359 -4.29 -1.36 -20.81
C ALA A 359 -4.75 -1.27 -19.34
N HIS A 360 -4.22 -0.31 -18.57
CA HIS A 360 -4.59 -0.09 -17.17
C HIS A 360 -5.35 1.23 -16.96
N LEU A 361 -5.74 1.93 -18.03
CA LEU A 361 -6.67 3.04 -17.91
C LEU A 361 -8.01 2.52 -17.39
N GLY A 362 -8.59 3.24 -16.43
CA GLY A 362 -9.83 2.89 -15.76
C GLY A 362 -11.06 2.98 -16.65
N ARG A 363 -12.22 2.73 -16.04
CA ARG A 363 -13.54 2.85 -16.70
C ARG A 363 -13.70 4.25 -17.32
N GLY A 364 -14.24 4.29 -18.55
CA GLY A 364 -14.44 5.53 -19.31
C GLY A 364 -13.36 5.81 -20.35
N TRP A 365 -12.30 4.99 -20.43
CA TRP A 365 -11.25 5.09 -21.45
C TRP A 365 -11.23 3.85 -22.33
N THR A 366 -11.91 3.90 -23.48
CA THR A 366 -11.86 2.84 -24.48
C THR A 366 -10.68 3.06 -25.41
N VAL A 367 -9.59 2.33 -25.21
CA VAL A 367 -8.38 2.42 -26.04
C VAL A 367 -8.61 1.69 -27.37
N ARG A 368 -8.52 2.42 -28.48
CA ARG A 368 -8.64 1.89 -29.85
C ARG A 368 -7.30 1.46 -30.41
N ALA A 369 -6.26 2.26 -30.19
CA ALA A 369 -4.93 1.97 -30.72
C ALA A 369 -3.82 2.56 -29.84
N VAL A 370 -2.66 1.89 -29.86
CA VAL A 370 -1.41 2.41 -29.29
C VAL A 370 -0.32 2.31 -30.34
N LEU A 371 0.05 3.47 -30.90
CA LEU A 371 0.89 3.56 -32.10
C LEU A 371 2.18 4.34 -31.80
N PRO A 372 3.35 3.87 -32.26
CA PRO A 372 4.56 4.69 -32.18
C PRO A 372 4.45 5.91 -33.09
N GLY A 373 4.87 7.06 -32.60
CA GLY A 373 4.97 8.29 -33.39
C GLY A 373 6.21 8.28 -34.29
N ARG A 374 6.25 9.24 -35.23
CA ARG A 374 7.40 9.41 -36.15
C ARG A 374 8.68 9.78 -35.41
N THR A 375 8.58 10.54 -34.33
CA THR A 375 9.71 10.86 -33.45
C THR A 375 9.92 9.75 -32.43
N PRO A 376 11.14 9.21 -32.28
CA PRO A 376 11.43 8.18 -31.29
C PRO A 376 11.01 8.59 -29.87
N GLY A 377 10.21 7.76 -29.21
CA GLY A 377 9.74 7.99 -27.83
C GLY A 377 8.44 8.78 -27.70
N LEU A 378 7.87 9.29 -28.79
CA LEU A 378 6.47 9.70 -28.84
C LEU A 378 5.60 8.49 -29.12
N ILE A 379 4.55 8.28 -28.32
CA ILE A 379 3.59 7.20 -28.51
C ILE A 379 2.18 7.79 -28.47
N HIS A 380 1.39 7.49 -29.48
CA HIS A 380 -0.01 7.88 -29.61
C HIS A 380 -0.89 6.83 -28.94
N VAL A 381 -1.84 7.28 -28.11
CA VAL A 381 -2.85 6.46 -27.44
C VAL A 381 -4.20 7.02 -27.85
N VAL A 382 -4.83 6.36 -28.81
CA VAL A 382 -6.11 6.77 -29.38
C VAL A 382 -7.24 6.18 -28.55
N VAL A 383 -8.13 7.04 -28.07
CA VAL A 383 -9.29 6.68 -27.26
C VAL A 383 -10.57 7.27 -27.82
N ASP A 384 -11.70 6.68 -27.45
CA ASP A 384 -13.02 7.27 -27.73
C ASP A 384 -13.20 8.61 -26.98
N GLY A 385 -13.77 9.59 -27.68
CA GLY A 385 -13.87 10.99 -27.25
C GLY A 385 -15.01 11.36 -26.33
#